data_AF-A0A412EN12-F1
#
_entry.id   AF-A0A412EN12-F1
#
_cell.length_a   1.000
_cell.length_b   1.000
_cell.length_c   1.000
_cell.angle_alpha   90.00
_cell.angle_beta   90.00
_cell.angle_gamma   90.00
#
_symmetry.space_group_name_H-M   'P 1'
#
loop_
_entity.id
_entity.type
_entity.pdbx_description
1 polymer ?
#
loop_
_entity_poly.entity_id
_entity_poly.type
_entity_poly.pdbx_seq_one_letter_code
_entity_poly.pdbx_strand_id
1 'polypeptide(L)' 'MIKKLCNLYIRHKTKNLTRIPLFTMTFDWKKFQKDGKENSCMLYTLHPDIANDLVLRKKLCECVDYIRDNYDMETFTKI' A
#
# COMPACT_ATOMS: atom_id res chain seq x y z
N MET A 1 -5.57 17.28 -21.99
CA MET A 1 -5.79 15.83 -21.78
C MET A 1 -5.25 15.33 -20.44
N ILE A 2 -3.98 15.59 -20.11
CA ILE A 2 -3.31 15.09 -18.88
C ILE A 2 -4.07 15.44 -17.59
N LYS A 3 -4.47 16.70 -17.39
CA LYS A 3 -5.25 17.11 -16.19
C LYS A 3 -6.56 16.33 -16.01
N LYS A 4 -7.23 15.96 -17.11
CA LYS A 4 -8.50 15.21 -17.08
C LYS A 4 -8.26 13.76 -16.66
N LEU A 5 -7.18 13.15 -17.15
CA LEU A 5 -6.72 11.82 -16.74
C LEU A 5 -6.28 11.79 -15.28
N CYS A 6 -5.51 12.78 -14.81
CA CYS A 6 -5.12 12.91 -13.41
C CYS A 6 -6.34 13.04 -12.48
N ASN A 7 -7.31 13.90 -12.82
CA ASN A 7 -8.53 14.03 -12.03
C ASN A 7 -9.37 12.76 -12.01
N LEU A 8 -9.43 12.02 -13.12
CA LEU A 8 -10.16 10.76 -13.20
C LEU A 8 -9.48 9.68 -12.36
N TYR A 9 -8.14 9.63 -12.37
CA TYR A 9 -7.34 8.76 -11.50
C TYR A 9 -7.54 9.07 -10.01
N ILE A 10 -7.46 10.35 -9.62
CA ILE A 10 -7.71 10.80 -8.24
C ILE A 10 -9.12 10.43 -7.82
N ARG A 11 -10.13 10.69 -8.65
CA ARG A 11 -11.52 10.31 -8.38
C ARG A 11 -11.69 8.80 -8.23
N HIS A 12 -11.06 7.99 -9.07
CA HIS A 12 -11.14 6.53 -8.96
C HIS A 12 -10.52 6.04 -7.64
N LYS A 13 -9.33 6.54 -7.28
CA LYS A 13 -8.65 6.20 -6.02
C LYS A 13 -9.40 6.67 -4.77
N THR A 14 -10.08 7.81 -4.85
CA THR A 14 -10.79 8.42 -3.72
C THR A 14 -12.30 8.17 -3.70
N LYS A 15 -12.80 7.28 -4.57
CA LYS A 15 -14.24 7.05 -4.82
C LYS A 15 -15.03 8.36 -4.94
N ASN A 16 -14.62 9.23 -5.88
CA ASN A 16 -15.14 10.58 -6.06
C ASN A 16 -14.99 11.46 -4.81
N LEU A 17 -13.83 11.44 -4.16
CA LEU A 17 -13.51 12.20 -2.94
C LEU A 17 -14.36 11.84 -1.72
N THR A 18 -15.15 10.77 -1.76
CA THR A 18 -15.94 10.30 -0.60
C THR A 18 -15.10 9.47 0.38
N ARG A 19 -14.01 8.86 -0.08
CA ARG A 19 -13.10 8.06 0.75
C ARG A 19 -11.65 8.27 0.31
N ILE A 20 -10.87 8.98 1.11
CA ILE A 20 -9.46 9.23 0.83
C ILE A 20 -8.64 8.16 1.57
N PRO A 21 -7.85 7.32 0.88
CA PRO A 21 -6.97 6.39 1.56
C PRO A 21 -5.86 7.18 2.27
N LEU A 22 -5.80 7.05 3.60
CA LEU A 22 -4.77 7.71 4.41
C LEU A 22 -3.42 6.98 4.32
N PHE A 23 -3.46 5.66 4.19
CA PHE A 23 -2.31 4.86 3.85
C PHE A 23 -2.74 3.68 3.00
N THR A 24 -1.82 3.14 2.21
CA THR A 24 -2.03 1.90 1.46
C THR A 24 -0.84 0.98 1.62
N MET A 25 -1.14 -0.29 1.84
CA MET A 25 -0.17 -1.37 1.80
C MET A 25 -0.40 -2.15 0.52
N THR A 26 0.67 -2.53 -0.15
CA THR A 26 0.61 -3.28 -1.40
C THR A 26 1.50 -4.50 -1.33
N PHE A 27 1.01 -5.59 -1.90
CA PHE A 27 1.77 -6.79 -2.13
C PHE A 27 2.16 -6.87 -3.62
N ASP A 28 3.47 -6.85 -3.90
CA ASP A 28 4.03 -7.03 -5.23
C ASP A 28 4.32 -8.51 -5.47
N TRP A 29 3.37 -9.16 -6.13
CA TRP A 29 3.46 -10.57 -6.49
C TRP A 29 4.68 -10.89 -7.37
N LYS A 30 4.99 -10.03 -8.35
CA LYS A 30 6.12 -10.28 -9.25
C LYS A 30 7.44 -10.24 -8.50
N LYS A 31 7.57 -9.27 -7.59
CA LYS A 31 8.75 -9.16 -6.73
C LYS A 31 8.83 -10.33 -5.76
N PHE A 32 7.72 -10.76 -5.19
CA PHE A 32 7.67 -11.96 -4.35
C PHE A 32 8.20 -13.21 -5.06
N GLN A 33 7.78 -13.43 -6.30
CA GLN A 33 8.23 -14.58 -7.09
C GLN A 33 9.73 -14.57 -7.39
N LYS A 34 10.34 -13.38 -7.47
CA LYS A 34 11.76 -13.21 -7.83
C LYS A 34 12.68 -13.18 -6.61
N ASP A 35 12.32 -12.38 -5.61
CA ASP A 35 13.19 -12.00 -4.50
C ASP A 35 12.66 -12.55 -3.14
N GLY A 36 11.52 -13.26 -3.15
CA GLY A 36 10.90 -13.83 -1.96
C GLY A 36 10.13 -12.80 -1.12
N LYS A 37 9.98 -13.08 0.18
CA LYS A 37 9.17 -12.25 1.10
C LYS A 37 9.72 -10.84 1.26
N GLU A 38 11.03 -10.66 1.17
CA GLU A 38 11.67 -9.38 1.48
C GLU A 38 11.23 -8.28 0.51
N ASN A 39 10.76 -7.16 1.05
CA ASN A 39 10.28 -6.01 0.26
C ASN A 39 9.16 -6.34 -0.75
N SER A 40 8.49 -7.49 -0.62
CA SER A 40 7.34 -7.88 -1.46
C SER A 40 6.04 -7.30 -0.93
N CYS A 41 5.90 -7.14 0.39
CA CYS A 41 4.84 -6.37 1.02
C CYS A 41 5.41 -5.05 1.49
N MET A 42 4.82 -3.92 1.07
CA MET A 42 5.33 -2.59 1.39
C MET A 42 4.21 -1.61 1.71
N LEU A 43 4.51 -0.68 2.60
CA LEU A 43 3.73 0.53 2.82
C LEU A 43 3.96 1.46 1.61
N TYR A 44 3.00 1.48 0.67
CA TYR A 44 3.16 2.12 -0.63
C TYR A 44 2.93 3.63 -0.59
N THR A 45 1.95 4.08 0.18
CA THR A 45 1.62 5.51 0.27
C THR A 45 1.16 5.83 1.67
N LEU A 46 1.63 6.95 2.21
CA LEU A 46 1.01 7.65 3.34
C LEU A 46 0.55 9.01 2.86
N HIS A 47 -0.54 9.50 3.44
CA HIS A 47 -0.98 10.87 3.24
C HIS A 47 0.09 11.84 3.75
N PRO A 48 0.41 12.94 3.04
CA PRO A 48 1.47 13.87 3.43
C PRO A 48 1.33 14.37 4.88
N ASP A 49 0.11 14.67 5.31
CA ASP A 49 -0.17 15.18 6.66
C ASP A 49 0.16 14.19 7.79
N ILE A 50 0.21 12.89 7.49
CA ILE A 50 0.55 11.85 8.47
C ILE A 50 1.91 11.20 8.20
N ALA A 51 2.57 11.54 7.08
CA ALA A 51 3.82 10.90 6.65
C ALA A 51 4.99 11.18 7.61
N ASN A 52 4.93 12.31 8.33
CA ASN A 52 5.95 12.73 9.28
C ASN A 52 5.69 12.21 10.71
N ASP A 53 4.56 11.54 10.96
CA ASP A 53 4.29 10.90 12.26
C ASP A 53 5.13 9.62 12.38
N LEU A 54 6.21 9.72 13.15
CA LEU A 54 7.16 8.62 13.37
C LEU A 54 6.53 7.46 14.14
N VAL A 55 5.59 7.73 15.06
CA VAL A 55 4.93 6.68 15.85
C VAL A 55 4.01 5.87 14.94
N LEU A 56 3.20 6.56 14.13
CA LEU A 56 2.33 5.91 13.17
C LEU A 56 3.13 5.13 12.13
N ARG A 57 4.16 5.75 11.55
CA ARG A 57 5.01 5.09 10.54
C ARG A 57 5.65 3.82 11.09
N LYS A 58 6.17 3.85 12.32
CA LYS A 58 6.74 2.67 12.98
C LYS A 58 5.72 1.54 13.10
N LYS A 59 4.52 1.84 13.61
CA LYS A 59 3.44 0.83 13.74
C LYS A 59 3.00 0.25 12.39
N LEU A 60 2.95 1.07 11.34
CA LEU A 60 2.60 0.61 10.00
C LEU A 60 3.69 -0.28 9.41
N CYS A 61 4.97 0.05 9.62
CA CYS A 61 6.09 -0.83 9.26
C CYS A 61 6.02 -2.16 10.02
N GLU A 62 5.82 -2.13 11.34
CA GLU A 62 5.65 -3.35 12.16
C GLU A 62 4.50 -4.22 11.68
N CYS A 63 3.39 -3.62 11.23
CA CYS A 63 2.27 -4.33 10.63
C CYS A 63 2.66 -5.03 9.32
N VAL A 64 3.42 -4.35 8.44
CA VAL A 64 3.94 -4.92 7.20
C VAL A 64 4.88 -6.10 7.49
N ASP A 65 5.75 -5.96 8.48
CA ASP A 65 6.69 -7.00 8.91
C ASP A 65 5.93 -8.21 9.44
N TYR A 66 4.96 -7.98 10.33
CA TYR A 66 4.11 -9.02 10.87
C TYR A 66 3.40 -9.82 9.77
N ILE A 67 2.86 -9.16 8.75
CA ILE A 67 2.20 -9.84 7.64
C ILE A 67 3.17 -10.74 6.86
N ARG A 68 4.37 -10.24 6.55
CA ARG A 68 5.38 -11.01 5.81
C ARG A 68 5.82 -12.25 6.58
N ASP A 69 5.96 -12.12 7.89
CA ASP A 69 6.51 -13.18 8.73
C ASP A 69 5.47 -14.23 9.09
N ASN A 70 4.21 -13.83 9.29
CA ASN A 70 3.17 -14.70 9.85
C ASN A 70 2.16 -15.24 8.84
N TYR A 71 2.07 -14.67 7.63
CA TYR A 71 1.12 -15.13 6.62
C TYR A 71 1.81 -15.86 5.46
N ASP A 72 1.08 -16.82 4.88
CA ASP A 72 1.40 -17.34 3.56
C ASP A 72 1.00 -16.30 2.51
N MET A 73 2.02 -15.62 1.96
CA MET A 73 1.86 -14.53 1.01
C MET A 73 1.13 -14.96 -0.27
N GLU A 74 1.19 -16.24 -0.65
CA GLU A 74 0.48 -16.74 -1.82
C GLU A 74 -1.04 -16.69 -1.64
N THR A 75 -1.53 -16.68 -0.40
CA THR A 75 -2.96 -16.54 -0.10
C THR A 75 -3.54 -15.23 -0.63
N PHE A 76 -2.74 -14.16 -0.69
CA PHE A 76 -3.19 -12.86 -1.22
C PHE A 76 -3.43 -12.85 -2.74
N THR A 77 -2.98 -13.90 -3.46
CA THR A 77 -3.17 -14.03 -4.92
C THR A 77 -4.38 -14.86 -5.32
N LYS A 78 -4.96 -15.59 -4.36
CA LYS A 78 -6.14 -16.42 -4.57
C LYS A 78 -7.36 -15.50 -4.55
N ILE A 79 -7.78 -15.05 -5.74
CA ILE A 79 -9.01 -14.29 -5.97
C ILE A 79 -10.18 -15.27 -6.08
#